data_AF-A0A2V8CAF2-F1
#
_entry.id   AF-A0A2V8CAF2-F1
#
_cell.length_a   1.000
_cell.length_b   1.000
_cell.length_c   1.000
_cell.angle_alpha   90.00
_cell.angle_beta   90.00
_cell.angle_gamma   90.00
#
_symmetry.space_group_name_H-M   'P 1'
#
loop_
_entity.id
_entity.type
_entity.pdbx_description
1 polymer ?
#
loop_
_entity_poly.entity_id
_entity_poly.type
_entity_poly.pdbx_seq_one_letter_code
_entity_poly.pdbx_strand_id
1 'polypeptide(L)'
;MLPETKAVISAIAKHQLVLATGHVSSQEGLMLLREARQQGVQHLVVTHASNAPIEMNVAQMREAASLGAVVEFVGSTLHSADAQQRMDRIADAIRQVGAQSCILSSDLGQKGNPLPPDGYGEFLTAMAAKGFSEREIDQMSRQNPARLLGLSANSR
;
A
#
# COMPACT_ATOMS: atom_id res chain seq x y z
N MET A 1 4.41 13.52 -18.03
CA MET A 1 4.50 14.08 -16.66
C MET A 1 4.85 15.55 -16.74
N LEU A 2 4.15 16.41 -15.99
CA LEU A 2 4.37 17.85 -16.01
C LEU A 2 5.69 18.23 -15.31
N PRO A 3 6.37 19.32 -15.70
CA PRO A 3 7.58 19.80 -15.04
C PRO A 3 7.42 20.00 -13.53
N GLU A 4 6.26 20.51 -13.10
CA GLU A 4 5.93 20.77 -11.69
C GLU A 4 5.87 19.47 -10.88
N THR A 5 5.32 18.40 -11.46
CA THR A 5 5.32 17.07 -10.83
C THR A 5 6.75 16.56 -10.66
N LYS A 6 7.62 16.74 -11.67
CA LYS A 6 9.04 16.36 -11.57
C LYS A 6 9.76 17.16 -10.49
N ALA A 7 9.45 18.44 -10.34
CA ALA A 7 10.01 19.30 -9.29
C ALA A 7 9.61 18.84 -7.88
N VAL A 8 8.35 18.42 -7.68
CA VAL A 8 7.89 17.82 -6.42
C VAL A 8 8.63 16.51 -6.12
N ILE A 9 8.78 15.63 -7.12
CA ILE A 9 9.56 14.39 -6.97
C ILE A 9 11.00 14.69 -6.56
N SER A 10 11.62 15.70 -7.17
CA SER A 10 12.99 16.11 -6.83
C SER A 10 13.09 16.60 -5.38
N ALA A 11 12.10 17.37 -4.91
CA ALA A 11 12.03 17.80 -3.53
C ALA A 11 11.87 16.61 -2.56
N ILE A 12 11.02 15.64 -2.90
CA ILE A 12 10.85 14.40 -2.11
C ILE A 12 12.20 13.67 -1.99
N ALA A 13 12.92 13.47 -3.10
CA ALA A 13 14.22 12.81 -3.10
C ALA A 13 15.24 13.57 -2.24
N LYS A 14 15.35 14.89 -2.42
CA LYS A 14 16.27 15.77 -1.66
C LYS A 14 16.03 15.70 -0.15
N HIS A 15 14.76 15.63 0.25
CA HIS A 15 14.36 15.65 1.66
C HIS A 15 14.11 14.26 2.25
N GLN A 16 14.39 13.18 1.49
CA GLN A 16 14.19 11.79 1.91
C GLN A 16 12.76 11.53 2.41
N LEU A 17 11.77 12.12 1.74
CA LEU A 17 10.36 11.92 2.06
C LEU A 17 9.83 10.64 1.42
N VAL A 18 8.68 10.17 1.93
CA VAL A 18 7.91 9.10 1.28
C VAL A 18 7.09 9.69 0.15
N LEU A 19 7.18 9.13 -1.06
CA LEU A 19 6.24 9.40 -2.13
C LEU A 19 5.08 8.41 -2.06
N ALA A 20 3.87 8.93 -1.89
CA ALA A 20 2.63 8.19 -2.05
C ALA A 20 2.00 8.54 -3.41
N THR A 21 1.52 7.55 -4.14
CA THR A 21 0.92 7.77 -5.47
C THR A 21 -0.42 8.51 -5.40
N GLY A 22 -1.15 8.41 -4.28
CA GLY A 22 -2.51 8.94 -4.17
C GLY A 22 -3.47 8.28 -5.15
N HIS A 23 -4.57 8.96 -5.49
CA HIS A 23 -5.67 8.45 -6.33
C HIS A 23 -5.46 8.67 -7.85
N VAL A 24 -4.23 8.58 -8.35
CA VAL A 24 -3.98 8.60 -9.79
C VAL A 24 -4.28 7.24 -10.42
N SER A 25 -4.46 7.18 -11.74
CA SER A 25 -4.65 5.89 -12.42
C SER A 25 -3.44 4.96 -12.24
N SER A 26 -3.63 3.64 -12.37
CA SER A 26 -2.51 2.68 -12.31
C SER A 26 -1.36 3.00 -13.27
N GLN A 27 -1.68 3.52 -14.46
CA GLN A 27 -0.69 3.91 -15.48
C GLN A 27 0.13 5.13 -15.04
N GLU A 28 -0.54 6.16 -14.52
CA GLU A 28 0.13 7.35 -13.98
C GLU A 28 0.93 7.02 -12.73
N GLY A 29 0.40 6.16 -11.86
CA GLY A 29 1.09 5.67 -10.66
C GLY A 29 2.42 4.99 -11.01
N LEU A 30 2.43 4.06 -11.98
CA LEU A 30 3.67 3.43 -12.45
C LEU A 30 4.63 4.44 -13.10
N MET A 31 4.10 5.42 -13.85
CA MET A 31 4.93 6.50 -14.42
C MET A 31 5.60 7.32 -13.31
N LEU A 32 4.86 7.68 -12.25
CA LEU A 32 5.37 8.37 -11.06
C LEU A 32 6.46 7.56 -10.36
N LEU A 33 6.22 6.27 -10.11
CA LEU A 33 7.20 5.41 -9.45
C LEU A 33 8.50 5.27 -10.23
N ARG A 34 8.42 5.10 -11.56
CA ARG A 34 9.61 5.02 -12.43
C ARG A 34 10.42 6.32 -12.40
N GLU A 35 9.76 7.48 -12.53
CA GLU A 35 10.45 8.77 -12.45
C GLU A 35 11.04 9.02 -11.05
N ALA A 36 10.29 8.70 -9.99
CA ALA A 36 10.74 8.84 -8.62
C ALA A 36 12.01 8.02 -8.35
N ARG A 37 12.07 6.79 -8.86
CA ARG A 37 13.28 5.97 -8.80
C ARG A 37 14.44 6.56 -9.56
N GLN A 38 14.22 7.09 -10.76
CA GLN A 38 15.25 7.75 -11.55
C GLN A 38 15.83 8.98 -10.83
N GLN A 39 14.99 9.71 -10.09
CA GLN A 39 15.41 10.87 -9.30
C GLN A 39 15.97 10.52 -7.91
N GLY A 40 16.07 9.24 -7.56
CA GLY A 40 16.67 8.78 -6.31
C GLY A 40 15.76 8.78 -5.09
N VAL A 41 14.43 8.82 -5.26
CA VAL A 41 13.49 8.62 -4.14
C VAL A 41 13.68 7.20 -3.59
N GLN A 42 13.87 7.10 -2.26
CA GLN A 42 14.15 5.85 -1.58
C GLN A 42 12.90 5.16 -1.02
N HIS A 43 11.87 5.93 -0.68
CA HIS A 43 10.67 5.46 0.01
C HIS A 43 9.44 5.71 -0.86
N LEU A 44 8.80 4.62 -1.30
CA LEU A 44 7.71 4.64 -2.27
C LEU A 44 6.55 3.79 -1.75
N VAL A 45 5.33 4.30 -1.88
CA VAL A 45 4.11 3.56 -1.58
C VAL A 45 3.07 3.77 -2.68
N VAL A 46 2.46 2.67 -3.11
CA VAL A 46 1.23 2.71 -3.90
C VAL A 46 0.07 2.79 -2.92
N THR A 47 -0.62 3.92 -2.89
CA THR A 47 -1.81 4.12 -2.05
C THR A 47 -2.92 3.17 -2.51
N HIS A 48 -3.56 2.46 -1.57
CA HIS A 48 -4.72 1.55 -1.73
C HIS A 48 -4.90 0.93 -3.13
N ALA A 49 -3.87 0.21 -3.60
CA ALA A 49 -3.65 -0.14 -5.01
C ALA A 49 -4.82 -0.85 -5.72
N SER A 50 -5.59 -1.64 -4.98
CA SER A 50 -6.71 -2.43 -5.52
C SER A 50 -8.03 -1.66 -5.63
N ASN A 51 -8.12 -0.47 -5.02
CA ASN A 51 -9.36 0.29 -4.95
C ASN A 51 -9.51 1.24 -6.13
N ALA A 52 -10.77 1.55 -6.47
CA ALA A 52 -11.06 2.62 -7.40
C ALA A 52 -10.58 3.97 -6.85
N PRO A 53 -10.00 4.85 -7.69
CA PRO A 53 -9.89 4.76 -9.15
C PRO A 53 -8.57 4.14 -9.66
N ILE A 54 -7.73 3.57 -8.79
CA ILE A 54 -6.40 3.10 -9.17
C ILE A 54 -6.46 1.75 -9.88
N GLU A 55 -7.17 0.80 -9.26
CA GLU A 55 -7.46 -0.54 -9.80
C GLU A 55 -6.23 -1.22 -10.45
N MET A 56 -5.09 -1.24 -9.75
CA MET A 56 -3.93 -1.97 -10.23
C MET A 56 -4.24 -3.47 -10.31
N ASN A 57 -3.83 -4.09 -11.42
CA ASN A 57 -3.77 -5.54 -11.50
C ASN A 57 -2.48 -6.07 -10.85
N VAL A 58 -2.41 -7.39 -10.62
CA VAL A 58 -1.25 -8.02 -9.94
C VAL A 58 0.06 -7.79 -10.69
N ALA A 59 0.06 -7.79 -12.03
CA ALA A 59 1.29 -7.53 -12.80
C ALA A 59 1.82 -6.11 -12.54
N GLN A 60 0.93 -5.13 -12.48
CA GLN A 60 1.27 -3.74 -12.14
C GLN A 60 1.76 -3.62 -10.69
N MET A 61 1.12 -4.31 -9.74
CA MET A 61 1.58 -4.33 -8.34
C MET A 61 2.99 -4.94 -8.21
N ARG A 62 3.28 -6.02 -8.95
CA ARG A 62 4.61 -6.62 -8.99
C ARG A 62 5.64 -5.69 -9.62
N GLU A 63 5.26 -4.92 -10.63
CA GLU A 63 6.13 -3.89 -11.19
C GLU A 63 6.39 -2.78 -10.16
N ALA A 64 5.36 -2.27 -9.48
CA ALA A 64 5.55 -1.29 -8.42
C ALA A 64 6.51 -1.80 -7.32
N ALA A 65 6.35 -3.07 -6.92
CA ALA A 65 7.24 -3.72 -5.96
C ALA A 65 8.68 -3.87 -6.48
N SER A 66 8.89 -4.20 -7.76
CA SER A 66 10.24 -4.28 -8.34
C SER A 66 10.91 -2.89 -8.44
N LEU A 67 10.12 -1.85 -8.59
CA LEU A 67 10.53 -0.45 -8.41
C LEU A 67 10.70 -0.07 -6.94
N GLY A 68 10.70 -1.01 -5.99
CA GLY A 68 10.97 -0.75 -4.57
C GLY A 68 9.82 -0.08 -3.81
N ALA A 69 8.63 0.04 -4.40
CA ALA A 69 7.46 0.50 -3.68
C ALA A 69 6.88 -0.60 -2.78
N VAL A 70 6.27 -0.19 -1.67
CA VAL A 70 5.32 -1.06 -0.96
C VAL A 70 3.91 -0.83 -1.48
N VAL A 71 3.12 -1.89 -1.61
CA VAL A 71 1.75 -1.87 -2.10
C VAL A 71 0.79 -1.85 -0.91
N GLU A 72 -0.02 -0.82 -0.79
CA GLU A 72 -1.00 -0.69 0.30
C GLU A 72 -2.30 -1.43 -0.02
N PHE A 73 -2.76 -2.23 0.93
CA PHE A 73 -4.07 -2.87 0.95
C PHE A 73 -4.88 -2.39 2.15
N VAL A 74 -6.17 -2.12 1.93
CA VAL A 74 -7.01 -1.42 2.92
C VAL A 74 -8.26 -2.20 3.28
N GLY A 75 -8.64 -2.10 4.57
CA GLY A 75 -9.82 -2.75 5.15
C GLY A 75 -11.14 -1.97 5.02
N SER A 76 -11.18 -0.82 4.34
CA SER A 76 -12.35 0.07 4.31
C SER A 76 -13.62 -0.52 3.68
N THR A 77 -13.50 -1.69 3.03
CA THR A 77 -14.59 -2.34 2.28
C THR A 77 -15.12 -3.62 2.92
N LEU A 78 -14.78 -3.91 4.17
CA LEU A 78 -15.17 -5.16 4.84
C LEU A 78 -16.68 -5.34 5.06
N HIS A 79 -17.46 -4.26 4.98
CA HIS A 79 -18.92 -4.30 5.13
C HIS A 79 -19.68 -4.11 3.81
N SER A 80 -19.00 -4.12 2.66
CA SER A 80 -19.66 -4.05 1.37
C SER A 80 -20.32 -5.38 1.00
N ALA A 81 -21.32 -5.35 0.12
CA ALA A 81 -21.99 -6.55 -0.37
C ALA A 81 -21.02 -7.54 -1.05
N ASP A 82 -19.90 -7.06 -1.60
CA ASP A 82 -18.87 -7.84 -2.27
C ASP A 82 -17.62 -8.11 -1.40
N ALA A 83 -17.70 -7.88 -0.08
CA ALA A 83 -16.56 -7.95 0.85
C ALA A 83 -15.79 -9.27 0.78
N GLN A 84 -16.48 -10.41 0.72
CA GLN A 84 -15.81 -11.72 0.65
C GLN A 84 -14.93 -11.85 -0.60
N GLN A 85 -15.48 -11.48 -1.77
CA GLN A 85 -14.76 -11.53 -3.04
C GLN A 85 -13.60 -10.53 -3.07
N ARG A 86 -13.75 -9.36 -2.43
CA ARG A 86 -12.66 -8.39 -2.27
C ARG A 86 -11.54 -8.97 -1.41
N MET A 87 -11.87 -9.59 -0.29
CA MET A 87 -10.90 -10.22 0.59
C MET A 87 -10.15 -11.37 -0.08
N ASP A 88 -10.83 -12.19 -0.90
CA ASP A 88 -10.17 -13.21 -1.71
C ASP A 88 -9.16 -12.60 -2.68
N ARG A 89 -9.57 -11.55 -3.42
CA ARG A 89 -8.68 -10.83 -4.35
C ARG A 89 -7.49 -10.18 -3.65
N ILE A 90 -7.69 -9.57 -2.48
CA ILE A 90 -6.62 -8.97 -1.67
C ILE A 90 -5.63 -10.05 -1.24
N ALA A 91 -6.11 -11.17 -0.68
CA ALA A 91 -5.27 -12.26 -0.24
C ALA A 91 -4.44 -12.84 -1.40
N ASP A 92 -5.06 -13.07 -2.55
CA ASP A 92 -4.38 -13.61 -3.73
C ASP A 92 -3.37 -12.63 -4.32
N ALA A 93 -3.67 -11.33 -4.31
CA ALA A 93 -2.72 -10.30 -4.75
C ALA A 93 -1.50 -10.24 -3.82
N ILE A 94 -1.71 -10.22 -2.50
CA ILE A 94 -0.61 -10.19 -1.52
C ILE A 94 0.28 -11.43 -1.66
N ARG A 95 -0.28 -12.63 -1.88
CA ARG A 95 0.53 -13.84 -2.11
C ARG A 95 1.39 -13.75 -3.37
N GLN A 96 0.89 -13.14 -4.44
CA GLN A 96 1.61 -13.00 -5.70
C GLN A 96 2.65 -11.88 -5.69
N VAL A 97 2.40 -10.81 -4.92
CA VAL A 97 3.33 -9.67 -4.76
C VAL A 97 4.40 -9.97 -3.71
N GLY A 98 4.02 -10.69 -2.64
CA GLY A 98 4.84 -11.02 -1.48
C GLY A 98 4.62 -10.04 -0.33
N ALA A 99 4.36 -10.58 0.88
CA ALA A 99 4.09 -9.80 2.08
C ALA A 99 5.17 -8.76 2.43
N GLN A 100 6.44 -9.02 2.10
CA GLN A 100 7.57 -8.08 2.29
C GLN A 100 7.45 -6.77 1.50
N SER A 101 6.61 -6.76 0.47
CA SER A 101 6.36 -5.63 -0.43
C SER A 101 4.95 -5.06 -0.22
N CYS A 102 4.25 -5.43 0.85
CA CYS A 102 2.88 -4.98 1.12
C CYS A 102 2.77 -4.28 2.47
N ILE A 103 1.85 -3.32 2.58
CA ILE A 103 1.43 -2.74 3.85
C ILE A 103 -0.08 -2.86 4.01
N LEU A 104 -0.54 -2.94 5.26
CA LEU A 104 -1.96 -2.94 5.60
C LEU A 104 -2.34 -1.63 6.28
N SER A 105 -3.50 -1.08 5.93
CA SER A 105 -4.10 0.06 6.61
C SER A 105 -5.62 -0.04 6.59
N SER A 106 -6.33 0.91 7.20
CA SER A 106 -7.79 0.88 7.25
C SER A 106 -8.44 1.64 6.10
N ASP A 107 -7.90 2.79 5.71
CA ASP A 107 -8.56 3.77 4.81
C ASP A 107 -9.95 4.23 5.32
N LEU A 108 -10.11 4.23 6.65
CA LEU A 108 -11.31 4.64 7.37
C LEU A 108 -11.18 6.06 7.94
N GLY A 109 -12.26 6.56 8.55
CA GLY A 109 -12.35 7.91 9.14
C GLY A 109 -13.38 8.80 8.44
N GLN A 110 -14.02 8.30 7.38
CA GLN A 110 -15.14 8.98 6.72
C GLN A 110 -16.43 8.77 7.52
N LYS A 111 -17.32 9.76 7.45
CA LYS A 111 -18.62 9.72 8.15
C LYS A 111 -19.43 8.48 7.73
N GLY A 112 -19.92 7.73 8.71
CA GLY A 112 -20.77 6.55 8.49
C GLY A 112 -20.01 5.22 8.42
N ASN A 113 -18.68 5.26 8.36
CA ASN A 113 -17.85 4.07 8.44
C ASN A 113 -17.47 3.75 9.91
N PRO A 114 -17.00 2.52 10.20
CA PRO A 114 -16.44 2.18 11.51
C PRO A 114 -15.28 3.09 11.92
N LEU A 115 -14.98 3.10 13.22
CA LEU A 115 -13.77 3.79 13.70
C LEU A 115 -12.52 3.14 13.10
N PRO A 116 -11.49 3.92 12.72
CA PRO A 116 -10.31 3.38 12.08
C PRO A 116 -9.61 2.24 12.84
N PRO A 117 -9.45 2.28 14.18
CA PRO A 117 -8.83 1.17 14.92
C PRO A 117 -9.66 -0.11 14.87
N ASP A 118 -10.99 0.00 15.00
CA ASP A 118 -11.90 -1.15 15.05
C ASP A 118 -11.92 -1.86 13.69
N GLY A 119 -12.14 -1.11 12.61
CA GLY A 119 -12.14 -1.68 11.26
C GLY A 119 -10.76 -2.18 10.82
N TYR A 120 -9.67 -1.62 11.34
CA TYR A 120 -8.34 -2.19 11.12
C TYR A 120 -8.17 -3.53 11.82
N GLY A 121 -8.63 -3.66 13.08
CA GLY A 121 -8.61 -4.93 13.82
C GLY A 121 -9.42 -6.02 13.12
N GLU A 122 -10.59 -5.67 12.58
CA GLU A 122 -11.39 -6.57 11.75
C GLU A 122 -10.65 -7.00 10.48
N PHE A 123 -9.95 -6.07 9.82
CA PHE A 123 -9.15 -6.38 8.64
C PHE A 123 -8.03 -7.37 8.94
N LEU A 124 -7.29 -7.16 10.03
CA LEU A 124 -6.23 -8.09 10.46
C LEU A 124 -6.79 -9.48 10.78
N THR A 125 -7.96 -9.54 11.42
CA THR A 125 -8.66 -10.81 11.70
C THR A 125 -9.07 -11.51 10.41
N ALA A 126 -9.59 -10.77 9.44
CA ALA A 126 -9.95 -11.30 8.13
C ALA A 126 -8.73 -11.83 7.37
N MET A 127 -7.58 -11.15 7.46
CA MET A 127 -6.31 -11.61 6.88
C MET A 127 -5.84 -12.92 7.52
N ALA A 128 -5.92 -13.05 8.84
CA ALA A 128 -5.61 -14.31 9.53
C ALA A 128 -6.55 -15.45 9.08
N ALA A 129 -7.84 -15.17 8.92
CA ALA A 129 -8.82 -16.14 8.40
C ALA A 129 -8.56 -16.54 6.94
N LYS A 130 -7.87 -15.70 6.15
CA LYS A 130 -7.35 -16.06 4.81
C LYS A 130 -6.06 -16.88 4.88
N GLY A 131 -5.53 -17.20 6.06
CA GLY A 131 -4.39 -18.09 6.25
C GLY A 131 -3.03 -17.40 6.21
N PHE A 132 -2.97 -16.06 6.35
CA PHE A 132 -1.70 -15.37 6.59
C PHE A 132 -1.23 -15.65 8.03
N SER A 133 0.06 -15.96 8.17
CA SER A 133 0.68 -16.18 9.47
C SER A 133 0.76 -14.88 10.28
N GLU A 134 0.84 -14.99 11.60
CA GLU A 134 1.09 -13.85 12.49
C GLU A 134 2.34 -13.07 12.07
N ARG A 135 3.39 -13.78 11.63
CA ARG A 135 4.63 -13.18 11.12
C ARG A 135 4.40 -12.34 9.86
N GLU A 136 3.61 -12.83 8.91
CA GLU A 136 3.30 -12.07 7.68
C GLU A 136 2.42 -10.86 8.00
N ILE A 137 1.45 -11.02 8.89
CA ILE A 137 0.62 -9.91 9.36
C ILE A 137 1.48 -8.85 10.05
N ASP A 138 2.37 -9.23 10.97
CA ASP A 138 3.31 -8.33 11.63
C ASP A 138 4.26 -7.64 10.63
N GLN A 139 4.75 -8.38 9.63
CA GLN A 139 5.58 -7.84 8.57
C GLN A 139 4.86 -6.71 7.82
N MET A 140 3.61 -6.92 7.40
CA MET A 140 2.85 -5.94 6.61
C MET A 140 2.28 -4.80 7.45
N SER A 141 1.94 -5.04 8.71
CA SER A 141 1.27 -4.05 9.57
C SER A 141 2.24 -3.18 10.38
N ARG A 142 3.47 -3.65 10.63
CA ARG A 142 4.43 -2.97 11.50
C ARG A 142 5.81 -2.82 10.88
N GLN A 143 6.41 -3.91 10.41
CA GLN A 143 7.81 -3.87 9.95
C GLN A 143 7.98 -3.13 8.62
N ASN A 144 7.12 -3.38 7.63
CA ASN A 144 7.17 -2.71 6.34
C ASN A 144 6.85 -1.22 6.44
N PRO A 145 5.81 -0.77 7.16
CA PRO A 145 5.58 0.65 7.42
C PRO A 145 6.74 1.31 8.18
N ALA A 146 7.32 0.65 9.20
CA ALA A 146 8.48 1.18 9.90
C ALA A 146 9.67 1.40 8.95
N ARG A 147 9.98 0.40 8.12
CA ARG A 147 11.03 0.51 7.08
C ARG A 147 10.73 1.60 6.06
N LEU A 148 9.47 1.75 5.64
CA LEU A 148 9.03 2.81 4.74
C LEU A 148 9.29 4.20 5.32
N LEU A 149 9.12 4.36 6.64
CA LEU A 149 9.35 5.62 7.36
C LEU A 149 10.82 5.82 7.80
N GLY A 150 11.74 4.94 7.39
CA GLY A 150 13.15 5.01 7.81
C GLY A 150 13.37 4.69 9.30
N LEU A 151 12.38 4.09 9.96
CA LEU A 151 12.47 3.68 11.35
C LEU A 151 13.10 2.28 11.43
N SER A 152 13.98 2.08 12.41
CA SER A 152 14.40 0.73 12.76
C SER A 152 13.23 0.01 13.42
N ALA A 153 12.90 -1.20 12.95
CA ALA A 153 11.93 -2.08 13.59
C ALA A 153 12.49 -2.68 14.89
N ASN A 154 13.17 -1.87 15.70
CA ASN A 154 13.63 -2.23 17.04
C ASN A 154 12.64 -1.64 18.03
N SER A 155 11.66 -2.44 18.47
CA SER A 155 11.02 -2.33 19.79
C SER A 155 9.90 -3.37 19.96
N ARG A 156 10.14 -4.26 20.93
CA ARG A 156 9.30 -5.25 21.62
C ARG A 156 8.80 -6.45 20.82
#